data_AF-J0PS80-F1
#
_entry.id   AF-J0PS80-F1
#
_cell.length_a   1.000
_cell.length_b   1.000
_cell.length_c   1.000
_cell.angle_alpha   90.00
_cell.angle_beta   90.00
_cell.angle_gamma   90.00
#
_symmetry.space_group_name_H-M   'P 1'
#
loop_
_entity.id
_entity.type
_entity.pdbx_description
1 polymer ?
#
loop_
_entity_poly.entity_id
_entity_poly.type
_entity_poly.pdbx_seq_one_letter_code
_entity_poly.pdbx_strand_id
1 'polypeptide(L)'
;MRLKPFLMLNTVRLYLGCAKLFAFIAVKEILIDKYMLIIDLLLATSIPFITQYIIWHYIYAGNAEESVSGYNFQQLMFYFAISIAFWRLNNSYSVIEYFARNIQAGELEPRLLWPIPIPVQRFWDFLGGAIIYAWPIIIIVAVCFFLFEVEIISPFY
;
A
#
# COMPACT_ATOMS: atom_id res chain seq x y z
N MET A 1 21.83 24.57 22.91
CA MET A 1 21.66 25.68 21.93
C MET A 1 20.19 25.70 21.51
N ARG A 2 19.35 26.59 22.05
CA ARG A 2 17.91 26.66 21.71
C ARG A 2 17.76 27.38 20.36
N LEU A 3 17.40 26.65 19.31
CA LEU A 3 16.98 27.24 18.03
C LEU A 3 15.80 28.19 18.29
N LYS A 4 15.90 29.44 17.84
CA LYS A 4 14.83 30.44 17.97
C LYS A 4 13.56 29.89 17.29
N PRO A 5 12.35 30.08 17.88
CA PRO A 5 11.10 29.49 17.38
C PRO A 5 10.79 29.87 15.92
N PHE A 6 11.20 31.05 15.48
CA PHE A 6 11.08 31.50 14.09
C PHE A 6 11.93 30.68 13.10
N LEU A 7 13.14 30.27 13.49
CA LEU A 7 13.99 29.39 12.67
C LEU A 7 13.39 27.99 12.58
N MET A 8 12.82 27.49 13.67
CA MET A 8 12.11 26.21 13.71
C MET A 8 10.92 26.19 12.74
N LEU A 9 10.13 27.27 12.67
CA LEU A 9 8.97 27.34 11.79
C LEU A 9 9.36 27.30 10.31
N ASN A 10 10.42 28.01 9.92
CA ASN A 10 10.92 28.01 8.55
C ASN A 10 11.53 26.65 8.16
N THR A 11 12.25 25.99 9.07
CA THR A 11 12.76 24.63 8.85
C THR A 11 11.62 23.63 8.68
N VAL A 12 10.60 23.68 9.54
CA VAL A 12 9.42 22.80 9.43
C VAL A 12 8.69 23.03 8.11
N ARG A 13 8.50 24.29 7.71
CA ARG A 13 7.88 24.64 6.42
C ARG A 13 8.67 24.11 5.22
N LEU A 14 10.00 24.21 5.27
CA LEU A 14 10.89 23.66 4.26
C LEU A 14 10.76 22.13 4.18
N TYR A 15 10.80 21.45 5.34
CA TYR A 15 10.65 20.00 5.42
C TYR A 15 9.31 19.52 4.86
N LEU A 16 8.21 20.21 5.20
CA LEU A 16 6.88 19.93 4.65
C LEU A 16 6.81 20.17 3.14
N GLY A 17 7.47 21.22 2.64
CA GLY A 17 7.58 21.50 1.21
C GLY A 17 8.31 20.38 0.45
N CYS A 18 9.45 19.93 0.97
CA CYS A 18 10.19 18.81 0.41
C CYS A 18 9.39 17.50 0.49
N ALA A 19 8.80 17.20 1.64
CA ALA A 19 7.94 16.03 1.85
C ALA A 19 6.84 15.93 0.80
N LYS A 20 6.10 17.02 0.58
CA LYS A 20 5.05 17.10 -0.42
C LYS A 20 5.59 16.86 -1.83
N LEU A 21 6.75 17.41 -2.15
CA LEU A 21 7.38 17.25 -3.46
C LEU A 21 7.77 15.79 -3.73
N PHE A 22 8.47 15.13 -2.79
CA PHE A 22 8.87 13.73 -2.95
C PHE A 22 7.66 12.81 -3.08
N ALA A 23 6.64 12.98 -2.24
CA ALA A 23 5.40 12.23 -2.36
C ALA A 23 4.71 12.44 -3.72
N PHE A 24 4.68 13.68 -4.23
CA PHE A 24 4.09 13.98 -5.52
C PHE A 24 4.88 13.41 -6.71
N ILE A 25 6.21 13.42 -6.64
CA ILE A 25 7.07 12.80 -7.65
C ILE A 25 6.81 11.29 -7.71
N ALA A 26 6.77 10.61 -6.56
CA ALA A 26 6.50 9.18 -6.51
C ALA A 26 5.12 8.82 -7.07
N VAL A 27 4.08 9.61 -6.75
CA VAL A 27 2.75 9.46 -7.36
C VAL A 27 2.84 9.57 -8.88
N LYS A 28 3.53 10.60 -9.38
CA LYS A 28 3.65 10.86 -10.82
C LYS A 28 4.44 9.76 -11.54
N GLU A 29 5.49 9.23 -10.92
CA GLU A 29 6.31 8.15 -11.47
C GLU A 29 5.45 6.90 -11.73
N ILE A 30 4.64 6.50 -10.75
CA ILE A 30 3.70 5.37 -10.89
C ILE A 30 2.61 5.67 -11.93
N LEU A 31 2.07 6.89 -11.96
CA LEU A 31 1.02 7.25 -12.93
C LEU A 31 1.52 7.32 -14.37
N ILE A 32 2.79 7.67 -14.57
CA ILE A 32 3.43 7.63 -15.89
C ILE A 32 3.61 6.16 -16.32
N ASP A 33 4.00 5.30 -15.39
CA ASP A 33 4.09 3.86 -15.62
C ASP A 33 2.72 3.15 -15.53
N LYS A 34 1.82 3.55 -16.43
CA LYS A 34 0.44 3.05 -16.51
C LYS A 34 0.38 1.53 -16.65
N TYR A 35 1.36 0.94 -17.33
CA TYR A 35 1.39 -0.50 -17.58
C TYR A 35 1.72 -1.28 -16.32
N MET A 36 2.72 -0.84 -15.55
CA MET A 36 3.04 -1.45 -14.26
C MET A 36 1.84 -1.38 -13.32
N LEU A 37 1.16 -0.24 -13.25
CA LEU A 37 -0.03 -0.08 -12.40
C LEU A 37 -1.18 -1.03 -12.79
N ILE A 38 -1.46 -1.16 -14.09
CA ILE A 38 -2.53 -2.05 -14.57
C ILE A 38 -2.15 -3.52 -14.32
N ILE A 39 -0.91 -3.91 -14.57
CA ILE A 39 -0.42 -5.27 -14.35
C ILE A 39 -0.47 -5.63 -12.86
N ASP A 40 -0.02 -4.73 -12.00
CA ASP A 40 -0.09 -4.89 -10.54
C ASP A 40 -1.53 -4.98 -10.02
N LEU A 41 -2.41 -4.12 -10.53
CA LEU A 41 -3.81 -4.09 -10.12
C LEU A 41 -4.55 -5.33 -10.59
N LEU A 42 -4.41 -5.69 -11.86
CA LEU A 42 -5.15 -6.81 -12.43
C LEU A 42 -4.48 -8.12 -12.08
N LEU A 43 -3.24 -8.36 -12.47
CA LEU A 43 -2.64 -9.68 -12.32
C LEU A 43 -2.27 -9.95 -10.86
N ALA A 44 -1.56 -9.04 -10.20
CA ALA A 44 -1.04 -9.32 -8.86
C ALA A 44 -2.11 -9.27 -7.76
N THR A 45 -3.28 -8.67 -8.03
CA THR A 45 -4.37 -8.57 -7.05
C THR A 45 -5.55 -9.48 -7.39
N SER A 46 -6.01 -9.52 -8.64
CA SER A 46 -7.17 -10.34 -9.01
C SER A 46 -6.85 -11.83 -9.03
N ILE A 47 -5.66 -12.25 -9.50
CA ILE A 47 -5.31 -13.67 -9.58
C ILE A 47 -5.34 -14.31 -8.18
N PRO A 48 -4.63 -13.78 -7.16
CA PRO A 48 -4.69 -14.36 -5.82
C PRO A 48 -6.09 -14.39 -5.26
N PHE A 49 -6.88 -13.32 -5.44
CA PHE A 49 -8.24 -13.26 -4.92
C PHE A 49 -9.16 -14.28 -5.60
N ILE A 50 -9.12 -14.41 -6.93
CA ILE A 50 -9.88 -15.40 -7.69
C ILE A 50 -9.46 -16.81 -7.29
N THR A 51 -8.17 -17.07 -7.12
CA THR A 51 -7.67 -18.37 -6.65
C THR A 51 -8.25 -18.71 -5.27
N GLN A 52 -8.22 -17.78 -4.31
CA GLN A 52 -8.85 -17.98 -3.01
C GLN A 52 -10.35 -18.23 -3.15
N TYR A 53 -11.04 -17.42 -3.95
CA TYR A 53 -12.48 -17.58 -4.17
C TYR A 53 -12.82 -18.98 -4.71
N ILE A 54 -12.14 -19.47 -5.74
CA ILE A 54 -12.42 -20.79 -6.33
C ILE A 54 -12.18 -21.92 -5.32
N ILE A 55 -11.04 -21.89 -4.62
CA ILE A 55 -10.67 -22.93 -3.65
C ILE A 55 -11.70 -22.98 -2.52
N TRP A 56 -12.00 -21.84 -1.92
CA TRP A 56 -12.90 -21.77 -0.78
C TRP A 56 -14.36 -21.98 -1.20
N HIS A 57 -14.76 -21.52 -2.39
CA HIS A 57 -16.09 -21.80 -2.90
C HIS A 57 -16.32 -23.31 -3.05
N TYR A 58 -15.32 -24.05 -3.54
CA TYR A 58 -15.40 -25.51 -3.61
C TYR A 58 -15.49 -26.17 -2.23
N ILE A 59 -14.71 -25.69 -1.25
CA ILE A 59 -14.72 -26.22 0.13
C ILE A 59 -16.08 -26.00 0.79
N TYR A 60 -16.68 -24.81 0.63
CA TYR A 60 -17.96 -24.45 1.23
C TYR A 60 -19.18 -24.94 0.42
N ALA A 61 -19.01 -25.45 -0.80
CA ALA A 61 -20.10 -25.95 -1.65
C ALA A 61 -20.86 -27.14 -1.04
N GLY A 62 -20.25 -27.87 -0.11
CA GLY A 62 -20.87 -29.00 0.60
C GLY A 62 -21.69 -28.62 1.83
N ASN A 63 -21.52 -27.41 2.38
CA ASN A 63 -22.22 -26.89 3.56
C ASN A 63 -21.90 -25.39 3.73
N ALA A 64 -22.71 -24.51 3.15
CA ALA A 64 -22.46 -23.07 3.14
C ALA A 64 -22.56 -22.41 4.54
N GLU A 65 -23.23 -23.06 5.50
CA GLU A 65 -23.38 -22.59 6.88
C GLU A 65 -22.32 -23.13 7.84
N GLU A 66 -21.49 -24.07 7.40
CA GLU A 66 -20.47 -24.67 8.25
C GLU A 66 -19.26 -23.75 8.35
N SER A 67 -18.96 -23.28 9.55
CA SER A 67 -17.79 -22.44 9.78
C SER A 67 -16.51 -23.26 9.68
N VAL A 68 -15.61 -22.92 8.75
CA VAL A 68 -14.28 -23.52 8.70
C VAL A 68 -13.32 -22.64 9.49
N SER A 69 -12.73 -23.19 10.56
CA SER A 69 -11.87 -22.44 11.48
C SER A 69 -12.53 -21.19 12.09
N GLY A 70 -13.85 -21.23 12.31
CA GLY A 70 -14.62 -20.14 12.92
C GLY A 70 -14.99 -19.00 11.97
N TYR A 71 -14.68 -19.10 10.68
CA TYR A 71 -15.13 -18.15 9.66
C TYR A 71 -16.21 -18.78 8.80
N ASN A 72 -17.22 -18.00 8.40
CA ASN A 72 -18.06 -18.35 7.26
C ASN A 72 -17.38 -17.92 5.94
N PHE A 73 -17.92 -18.36 4.81
CA PHE A 73 -17.35 -18.07 3.50
C PHE A 73 -17.15 -16.56 3.26
N GLN A 74 -18.14 -15.74 3.60
CA GLN A 74 -18.14 -14.29 3.42
C GLN A 74 -17.03 -13.62 4.23
N GLN A 75 -16.93 -13.95 5.51
CA GLN A 75 -15.89 -13.42 6.41
C GLN A 75 -14.50 -13.84 5.97
N LEU A 76 -14.34 -15.08 5.48
CA LEU A 76 -13.07 -15.57 4.98
C LEU A 76 -12.65 -14.84 3.68
N MET A 77 -13.60 -14.62 2.76
CA MET A 77 -13.33 -13.86 1.54
C MET A 77 -12.97 -12.41 1.84
N PHE A 78 -13.66 -11.79 2.80
CA PHE A 78 -13.33 -10.45 3.28
C PHE A 78 -11.92 -10.38 3.89
N TYR A 79 -11.56 -11.36 4.71
CA TYR A 79 -10.21 -11.48 5.28
C TYR A 79 -9.13 -11.57 4.19
N PHE A 80 -9.33 -12.40 3.16
CA PHE A 80 -8.37 -12.51 2.07
C PHE A 80 -8.29 -11.23 1.23
N ALA A 81 -9.42 -10.59 0.94
CA ALA A 81 -9.47 -9.28 0.29
C ALA A 81 -8.60 -8.25 1.02
N ILE A 82 -8.77 -8.14 2.35
CA ILE A 82 -7.99 -7.23 3.20
C ILE A 82 -6.50 -7.64 3.23
N SER A 83 -6.21 -8.93 3.36
CA SER A 83 -4.84 -9.43 3.44
C SER A 83 -4.05 -9.15 2.17
N ILE A 84 -4.67 -9.39 1.01
CA ILE A 84 -4.08 -9.08 -0.30
C ILE A 84 -3.87 -7.57 -0.44
N ALA A 85 -4.85 -6.77 -0.02
CA ALA A 85 -4.75 -5.32 0.01
C ALA A 85 -3.55 -4.82 0.86
N PHE A 86 -3.40 -5.30 2.09
CA PHE A 86 -2.28 -4.93 2.95
C PHE A 86 -0.93 -5.40 2.40
N TRP A 87 -0.88 -6.58 1.79
CA TRP A 87 0.33 -7.07 1.12
C TRP A 87 0.79 -6.10 0.03
N ARG A 88 -0.14 -5.50 -0.73
CA ARG A 88 0.18 -4.50 -1.76
C ARG A 88 0.71 -3.18 -1.20
N LEU A 89 0.36 -2.79 0.03
CA LEU A 89 0.98 -1.64 0.71
C LEU A 89 2.41 -1.94 1.15
N ASN A 90 2.74 -3.21 1.39
CA ASN A 90 4.04 -3.65 1.88
C ASN A 90 5.03 -3.89 0.73
N ASN A 91 5.27 -2.87 -0.11
CA ASN A 91 6.24 -2.96 -1.20
C ASN A 91 7.56 -2.22 -0.88
N SER A 92 7.98 -2.28 0.38
CA SER A 92 9.18 -1.60 0.91
C SER A 92 10.51 -2.09 0.29
N TYR A 93 10.50 -3.27 -0.36
CA TYR A 93 11.67 -3.81 -1.06
C TYR A 93 12.20 -2.87 -2.15
N SER A 94 11.28 -2.20 -2.85
CA SER A 94 11.62 -1.18 -3.86
C SER A 94 12.46 -0.03 -3.30
N VAL A 95 12.26 0.33 -2.02
CA VAL A 95 13.02 1.41 -1.36
C VAL A 95 14.48 1.01 -1.17
N ILE A 96 14.71 -0.23 -0.74
CA ILE A 96 16.06 -0.78 -0.49
C ILE A 96 16.78 -0.98 -1.83
N GLU A 97 16.11 -1.60 -2.80
CA GLU A 97 16.66 -1.87 -4.12
C GLU A 97 17.03 -0.58 -4.85
N TYR A 98 16.13 0.40 -4.86
CA TYR A 98 16.39 1.70 -5.48
C TYR A 98 17.55 2.42 -4.77
N PHE A 99 17.61 2.40 -3.44
CA PHE A 99 18.74 2.98 -2.71
C PHE A 99 20.07 2.30 -3.06
N ALA A 100 20.11 0.97 -3.07
CA ALA A 100 21.29 0.20 -3.45
C ALA A 100 21.74 0.51 -4.89
N ARG A 101 20.80 0.59 -5.83
CA ARG A 101 21.08 0.98 -7.23
C ARG A 101 21.71 2.36 -7.35
N ASN A 102 21.19 3.37 -6.64
CA ASN A 102 21.78 4.72 -6.71
C ASN A 102 23.19 4.76 -6.11
N ILE A 103 23.47 3.96 -5.08
CA ILE A 103 24.82 3.82 -4.54
C ILE A 103 25.74 3.21 -5.60
N GLN A 104 25.31 2.10 -6.22
CA GLN A 104 26.11 1.41 -7.25
C GLN A 104 26.36 2.28 -8.49
N ALA A 105 25.37 3.09 -8.88
CA ALA A 105 25.46 3.99 -10.02
C ALA A 105 26.21 5.31 -9.74
N GLY A 106 26.56 5.59 -8.47
CA GLY A 106 27.14 6.88 -8.08
C GLY A 106 26.16 8.06 -8.13
N GLU A 107 24.86 7.80 -8.27
CA GLU A 107 23.80 8.80 -8.45
C GLU A 107 23.19 9.26 -7.11
N LEU A 108 23.91 9.08 -6.00
CA LEU A 108 23.45 9.49 -4.68
C LEU A 108 23.63 10.99 -4.43
N GLU A 109 24.61 11.62 -5.09
CA GLU A 109 24.98 13.02 -4.89
C GLU A 109 23.81 14.00 -5.05
N PRO A 110 22.96 13.91 -6.10
CA PRO A 110 21.81 14.80 -6.23
C PRO A 110 20.83 14.71 -5.06
N ARG A 111 20.71 13.54 -4.42
CA ARG A 111 19.83 13.33 -3.26
C ARG A 111 20.43 13.86 -1.96
N LEU A 112 21.76 13.90 -1.84
CA LEU A 112 22.46 14.47 -0.68
C LEU A 112 22.38 16.00 -0.63
N LEU A 113 22.17 16.66 -1.76
CA LEU A 113 22.04 18.12 -1.85
C LEU A 113 20.71 18.66 -1.28
N TRP A 114 19.72 17.80 -1.06
CA TRP A 114 18.43 18.21 -0.51
C TRP A 114 18.53 18.51 1.00
N PRO A 115 17.75 19.48 1.51
CA PRO A 115 17.78 19.89 2.92
C PRO A 115 17.17 18.88 3.90
N ILE A 116 16.68 17.73 3.40
CA ILE A 116 16.12 16.65 4.21
C ILE A 116 16.97 15.39 4.09
N PRO A 117 17.16 14.61 5.19
CA PRO A 117 17.94 13.38 5.14
C PRO A 117 17.35 12.35 4.15
N ILE A 118 18.22 11.54 3.53
CA ILE A 118 17.79 10.52 2.57
C ILE A 118 16.71 9.58 3.13
N PRO A 119 16.79 9.05 4.38
CA PRO A 119 15.72 8.21 4.91
C PRO A 119 14.35 8.89 4.92
N VAL A 120 14.32 10.20 5.18
CA VAL A 120 13.08 10.99 5.18
C VAL A 120 12.58 11.16 3.75
N GLN A 121 13.46 11.44 2.77
CA GLN A 121 13.08 11.46 1.34
C GLN A 121 12.43 10.14 0.93
N ARG A 122 13.04 9.01 1.32
CA ARG A 122 12.56 7.66 0.99
C ARG A 122 11.23 7.32 1.62
N PHE A 123 11.02 7.75 2.86
CA PHE A 123 9.73 7.60 3.52
C PHE A 123 8.63 8.31 2.72
N TRP A 124 8.88 9.54 2.26
CA TRP A 124 7.91 10.28 1.46
C TRP A 124 7.71 9.71 0.06
N ASP A 125 8.78 9.23 -0.59
CA ASP A 125 8.69 8.48 -1.85
C ASP A 125 7.78 7.24 -1.68
N PHE A 126 8.00 6.46 -0.62
CA PHE A 126 7.18 5.28 -0.30
C PHE A 126 5.72 5.65 -0.05
N LEU A 127 5.46 6.69 0.75
CA LEU A 127 4.11 7.09 1.12
C LEU A 127 3.32 7.65 -0.08
N GLY A 128 4.01 8.41 -0.94
CA GLY A 128 3.49 8.84 -2.24
C GLY A 128 3.20 7.67 -3.16
N GLY A 129 4.05 6.65 -3.20
CA GLY A 129 3.78 5.44 -3.99
C GLY A 129 2.60 4.64 -3.46
N ALA A 130 2.55 4.44 -2.15
CA ALA A 130 1.52 3.66 -1.47
C ALA A 130 0.10 4.25 -1.65
N ILE A 131 -0.04 5.58 -1.75
CA ILE A 131 -1.36 6.21 -1.91
C ILE A 131 -2.06 5.79 -3.20
N ILE A 132 -1.30 5.50 -4.26
CA ILE A 132 -1.85 5.04 -5.54
C ILE A 132 -2.37 3.60 -5.40
N TYR A 133 -1.63 2.77 -4.67
CA TYR A 133 -2.04 1.39 -4.38
C TYR A 133 -3.09 1.29 -3.26
N ALA A 134 -3.39 2.36 -2.54
CA ALA A 134 -4.49 2.39 -1.57
C ALA A 134 -5.88 2.34 -2.24
N TRP A 135 -6.01 2.88 -3.45
CA TRP A 135 -7.26 2.82 -4.23
C TRP A 135 -7.76 1.40 -4.51
N PRO A 136 -6.93 0.45 -4.98
CA PRO A 136 -7.32 -0.95 -5.09
C PRO A 136 -7.93 -1.53 -3.81
N ILE A 137 -7.36 -1.17 -2.66
CA ILE A 137 -7.83 -1.65 -1.35
C ILE A 137 -9.22 -1.12 -1.07
N ILE A 138 -9.45 0.17 -1.30
CA ILE A 138 -10.75 0.81 -1.14
C ILE A 138 -11.78 0.15 -2.06
N ILE A 139 -11.40 -0.13 -3.31
CA ILE A 139 -12.28 -0.79 -4.29
C ILE A 139 -12.61 -2.22 -3.83
N ILE A 140 -11.62 -3.01 -3.43
CA ILE A 140 -11.83 -4.39 -2.97
C ILE A 140 -12.69 -4.43 -1.71
N VAL A 141 -12.42 -3.55 -0.75
CA VAL A 141 -13.21 -3.44 0.49
C VAL A 141 -14.64 -3.03 0.16
N ALA A 142 -14.85 -2.05 -0.72
CA ALA A 142 -16.19 -1.64 -1.14
C ALA A 142 -16.92 -2.78 -1.85
N VAL A 143 -16.28 -3.43 -2.82
CA VAL A 143 -16.84 -4.58 -3.55
C VAL A 143 -17.20 -5.71 -2.59
N CYS A 144 -16.32 -6.05 -1.64
CA CYS A 144 -16.60 -7.09 -0.66
C CYS A 144 -17.74 -6.70 0.28
N PHE A 145 -17.79 -5.43 0.71
CA PHE A 145 -18.86 -4.92 1.56
C PHE A 145 -20.23 -4.99 0.86
N PHE A 146 -20.29 -4.62 -0.44
CA PHE A 146 -21.53 -4.68 -1.22
C PHE A 146 -21.92 -6.10 -1.65
N LEU A 147 -20.96 -6.97 -1.98
CA LEU A 147 -21.25 -8.31 -2.50
C LEU A 147 -21.49 -9.36 -1.40
N PHE A 148 -20.84 -9.22 -0.25
CA PHE A 148 -20.88 -10.26 0.79
C PHE A 148 -21.79 -9.91 1.97
N GLU A 149 -22.51 -8.77 1.94
CA GLU A 149 -23.39 -8.29 3.03
C GLU A 149 -22.80 -8.61 4.41
N VAL A 150 -21.52 -8.29 4.59
CA VAL A 150 -20.78 -8.73 5.77
C VAL A 150 -21.41 -8.06 6.99
N GLU A 151 -22.24 -8.80 7.72
CA GLU A 151 -22.61 -8.42 9.07
C GLU A 151 -21.32 -8.37 9.88
N ILE A 152 -20.94 -7.18 10.30
CA ILE A 152 -19.84 -6.98 11.25
C ILE A 152 -20.35 -7.50 12.59
N ILE A 153 -20.43 -8.82 12.74
CA ILE A 153 -20.75 -9.45 14.01
C ILE A 153 -19.52 -9.25 14.89
N SER A 154 -19.74 -8.60 16.04
CA SER A 154 -18.73 -8.30 17.05
C SER A 154 -17.90 -9.55 17.38
N PRO A 155 -16.55 -9.46 17.41
CA PRO A 155 -15.70 -10.62 17.62
C PRO A 155 -15.54 -10.90 19.12
N PHE A 156 -16.63 -11.18 19.82
CA PHE A 156 -16.60 -11.62 21.22
C PHE A 156 -17.84 -12.45 21.55
N TYR A 157 -17.80 -13.74 21.24
CA TYR A 157 -18.38 -14.81 22.05
C TYR A 157 -17.49 -16.04 21.96
#